data_AF-A0A4W5K0Q6-F1
#
_entry.id   AF-A0A4W5K0Q6-F1
#
_cell.length_a   1.000
_cell.length_b   1.000
_cell.length_c   1.000
_cell.angle_alpha   90.00
_cell.angle_beta   90.00
_cell.angle_gamma   90.00
#
_symmetry.space_group_name_H-M   'P 1'
#
loop_
_entity.id
_entity.type
_entity.pdbx_description
1 polymer ?
#
loop_
_entity_poly.entity_id
_entity_poly.type
_entity_poly.pdbx_seq_one_letter_code
_entity_poly.pdbx_strand_id
1 'polypeptide(L)'
;RVIAHPCLIVCKLLVYNGLADRYPNNYEDFAHDNVWCGFSSRDFHDMEFILEHHFNKILVAQYNSTTERWTGYTAWGVLSAEKWNEDPDEIPRRRSDMDLLCKDVYGLEGPSSDSSLVCSVHFFYPKHIRVTWLRNGEEVTSDVTSTDVLANGLWSYQIQSYLKYTPTTGERITCMVEHISQTEPRLYYWDPSLPKSEKNKIVIGACGLLLGVVCVAAGLIYRKKSTGEEPQDS
;
A
#
# COMPACT_ATOMS: atom_id res chain seq x y z
N ARG A 1 -1.15 13.34 -0.83
CA ARG A 1 -0.95 12.30 0.19
C ARG A 1 -1.72 11.08 -0.30
N VAL A 2 -1.03 10.07 -0.80
CA VAL A 2 -1.67 8.76 -0.97
C VAL A 2 -1.76 8.23 0.45
N ILE A 3 -2.97 8.11 0.99
CA ILE A 3 -3.18 7.43 2.26
C ILE A 3 -3.44 5.98 1.87
N ALA A 4 -2.38 5.19 1.76
CA ALA A 4 -2.51 3.74 1.66
C ALA A 4 -3.10 3.27 3.00
N HIS A 5 -4.42 3.07 3.00
CA HIS A 5 -5.14 2.50 4.14
C HIS A 5 -4.91 0.99 4.15
N PRO A 6 -4.85 0.39 5.36
CA PRO A 6 -3.89 -0.63 5.76
C PRO A 6 -4.21 -2.04 5.26
N CYS A 7 -3.50 -2.60 4.28
CA CYS A 7 -3.35 -4.05 4.31
C CYS A 7 -2.39 -4.38 5.49
N LEU A 8 -2.80 -5.33 6.32
CA LEU A 8 -2.09 -5.78 7.51
C LEU A 8 -0.94 -6.70 7.10
N ILE A 9 0.35 -6.37 7.35
CA ILE A 9 1.46 -7.31 7.10
C ILE A 9 2.75 -7.08 7.99
N VAL A 10 3.29 -8.18 8.60
CA VAL A 10 4.57 -8.57 9.34
C VAL A 10 5.31 -7.62 10.33
N CYS A 11 5.95 -8.03 11.47
CA CYS A 11 6.96 -9.10 11.63
C CYS A 11 7.38 -9.48 13.09
N LYS A 12 7.71 -10.78 13.26
CA LYS A 12 8.67 -11.43 14.20
C LYS A 12 8.46 -11.34 15.73
N LEU A 13 8.24 -12.52 16.33
CA LEU A 13 8.50 -12.82 17.75
C LEU A 13 9.91 -12.37 18.15
N LEU A 14 9.98 -11.51 19.17
CA LEU A 14 10.96 -11.68 20.23
C LEU A 14 10.28 -12.44 21.37
N VAL A 15 10.87 -13.57 21.73
CA VAL A 15 10.51 -14.36 22.91
C VAL A 15 10.52 -13.44 24.14
N TYR A 16 9.36 -13.26 24.78
CA TYR A 16 9.34 -13.00 26.21
C TYR A 16 8.97 -14.30 26.92
N ASN A 17 9.97 -14.93 27.49
CA ASN A 17 9.76 -15.88 28.57
C ASN A 17 9.10 -15.11 29.72
N GLY A 18 7.84 -15.41 30.00
CA GLY A 18 7.15 -14.82 31.14
C GLY A 18 5.64 -14.87 31.06
N LEU A 19 5.08 -16.03 31.41
CA LEU A 19 3.74 -16.18 32.01
C LEU A 19 2.52 -16.09 31.08
N ALA A 20 2.36 -17.05 30.16
CA ALA A 20 1.03 -17.38 29.60
C ALA A 20 0.50 -18.76 30.05
N ASP A 21 1.22 -19.49 30.91
CA ASP A 21 0.81 -20.82 31.42
C ASP A 21 0.03 -20.77 32.75
N ARG A 22 -0.71 -19.70 33.06
CA ARG A 22 -1.45 -19.65 34.33
C ARG A 22 -2.85 -19.03 34.33
N TYR A 23 -3.58 -19.07 33.22
CA TYR A 23 -5.04 -18.83 33.27
C TYR A 23 -5.81 -19.80 32.36
N PRO A 24 -6.71 -20.63 32.91
CA PRO A 24 -7.53 -21.54 32.12
C PRO A 24 -8.66 -20.76 31.43
N ASN A 25 -8.69 -20.85 30.09
CA ASN A 25 -9.81 -20.67 29.14
C ASN A 25 -11.01 -19.80 29.59
N ASN A 26 -11.09 -18.54 29.13
CA ASN A 26 -12.36 -17.95 28.63
C ASN A 26 -12.28 -16.61 27.84
N TYR A 27 -11.11 -16.19 27.34
CA TYR A 27 -11.00 -15.04 26.43
C TYR A 27 -10.17 -15.47 25.22
N GLU A 28 -10.75 -15.44 24.02
CA GLU A 28 -9.96 -15.57 22.80
C GLU A 28 -9.17 -14.27 22.63
N ASP A 29 -7.89 -14.30 23.00
CA ASP A 29 -6.98 -13.19 22.75
C ASP A 29 -6.70 -13.10 21.24
N PHE A 30 -6.62 -11.89 20.70
CA PHE A 30 -6.32 -11.64 19.30
C PHE A 30 -5.38 -10.45 19.14
N ALA A 31 -4.50 -10.53 18.16
CA ALA A 31 -3.49 -9.52 17.88
C ALA A 31 -3.45 -9.20 16.39
N HIS A 32 -3.16 -7.95 16.06
CA HIS A 32 -2.97 -7.54 14.67
C HIS A 32 -2.09 -6.29 14.57
N ASP A 33 -1.44 -6.14 13.42
CA ASP A 33 -0.57 -5.00 13.14
C ASP A 33 -1.16 -4.15 12.03
N ASN A 34 -1.27 -2.83 12.26
CA ASN A 34 -1.58 -1.91 11.18
C ASN A 34 -0.29 -1.31 10.63
N VAL A 35 -0.18 -1.30 9.32
CA VAL A 35 0.93 -0.66 8.60
C VAL A 35 0.37 0.51 7.82
N TRP A 36 0.99 1.68 8.01
CA TRP A 36 0.66 2.90 7.27
C TRP A 36 1.87 3.34 6.48
N CYS A 37 1.70 3.47 5.17
CA CYS A 37 2.73 3.97 4.26
C CYS A 37 2.23 5.29 3.67
N GLY A 38 2.88 6.40 4.03
CA GLY A 38 2.59 7.72 3.51
C GLY A 38 3.71 8.22 2.61
N PHE A 39 3.47 8.36 1.31
CA PHE A 39 4.47 8.90 0.38
C PHE A 39 3.81 9.81 -0.67
N SER A 40 4.60 10.70 -1.26
CA SER A 40 4.16 11.55 -2.37
C SER A 40 5.09 11.47 -3.59
N SER A 41 6.34 11.04 -3.38
CA SER A 41 7.31 10.76 -4.41
C SER A 41 7.21 9.31 -4.90
N ARG A 42 7.68 9.06 -6.12
CA ARG A 42 7.53 7.75 -6.80
C ARG A 42 8.72 6.81 -6.57
N ASP A 43 9.85 7.41 -6.27
CA ASP A 43 11.07 6.76 -5.79
C ASP A 43 11.02 6.55 -4.27
N PHE A 44 9.90 6.89 -3.62
CA PHE A 44 9.63 6.64 -2.21
C PHE A 44 10.63 7.30 -1.24
N HIS A 45 11.36 8.33 -1.68
CA HIS A 45 12.34 9.02 -0.83
C HIS A 45 11.68 9.82 0.30
N ASP A 46 10.41 10.18 0.15
CA ASP A 46 9.61 10.92 1.15
C ASP A 46 8.63 10.02 1.92
N MET A 47 8.90 8.71 1.94
CA MET A 47 8.04 7.72 2.57
C MET A 47 8.11 7.77 4.10
N GLU A 48 6.94 7.91 4.71
CA GLU A 48 6.67 7.72 6.13
C GLU A 48 6.06 6.34 6.36
N PHE A 49 6.58 5.63 7.36
CA PHE A 49 6.15 4.31 7.76
C PHE A 49 5.77 4.32 9.23
N ILE A 50 4.49 4.00 9.50
CA ILE A 50 3.96 3.81 10.85
C ILE A 50 3.53 2.36 11.01
N LEU A 51 4.03 1.69 12.05
CA LEU A 51 3.64 0.34 12.42
C LEU A 51 2.96 0.38 13.79
N GLU A 52 1.75 -0.15 13.88
CA GLU A 52 0.95 -0.14 15.11
C GLU A 52 0.61 -1.54 15.57
N HIS A 53 1.02 -1.89 16.79
CA HIS A 53 0.70 -3.16 17.42
C HIS A 53 -0.59 -3.08 18.21
N HIS A 54 -1.59 -3.88 17.82
CA HIS A 54 -2.85 -3.98 18.53
C HIS A 54 -3.01 -5.36 19.19
N PHE A 55 -3.41 -5.35 20.46
CA PHE A 55 -3.74 -6.56 21.21
C PHE A 55 -5.12 -6.38 21.83
N ASN A 56 -6.03 -7.31 21.58
CA ASN A 56 -7.42 -7.25 22.05
C ASN A 56 -8.11 -5.91 21.74
N LYS A 57 -7.93 -5.38 20.52
CA LYS A 57 -8.41 -4.07 20.01
C LYS A 57 -7.75 -2.85 20.65
N ILE A 58 -6.77 -3.02 21.54
CA ILE A 58 -6.07 -1.92 22.20
C ILE A 58 -4.76 -1.67 21.46
N LEU A 59 -4.49 -0.42 21.10
CA LEU A 59 -3.16 -0.01 20.62
C LEU A 59 -2.16 -0.12 21.76
N VAL A 60 -1.17 -0.98 21.58
CA VAL A 60 -0.17 -1.30 22.60
C VAL A 60 1.12 -0.51 22.39
N ALA A 61 1.62 -0.47 21.15
CA ALA A 61 2.83 0.24 20.80
C ALA A 61 2.80 0.68 19.33
N GLN A 62 3.57 1.71 18.98
CA GLN A 62 3.69 2.22 17.62
C GLN A 62 5.15 2.59 17.30
N TYR A 63 5.61 2.22 16.12
CA TYR A 63 6.86 2.70 15.54
C TYR A 63 6.57 3.80 14.52
N ASN A 64 7.39 4.85 14.53
CA ASN A 64 7.35 5.91 13.53
C ASN A 64 8.74 6.10 12.89
N SER A 65 8.83 5.87 11.58
CA SER A 65 10.08 5.98 10.81
C SER A 65 10.62 7.40 10.70
N THR A 66 9.79 8.43 10.79
CA THR A 66 10.22 9.85 10.81
C THR A 66 11.01 10.16 12.08
N THR A 67 10.62 9.55 13.20
CA THR A 67 11.32 9.68 14.49
C THR A 67 12.31 8.55 14.76
N GLU A 68 12.31 7.51 13.92
CA GLU A 68 13.00 6.23 14.12
C GLU A 68 12.85 5.69 15.55
N ARG A 69 11.63 5.67 16.07
CA ARG A 69 11.37 5.38 17.49
C ARG A 69 10.06 4.65 17.73
N TRP A 70 10.07 3.76 18.71
CA TRP A 70 8.89 3.12 19.31
C TRP A 70 8.30 3.94 20.46
N THR A 71 6.98 4.00 20.52
CA THR A 71 6.19 4.58 21.61
C THR A 71 5.21 3.54 22.14
N GLY A 72 5.19 3.33 23.45
CA GLY A 72 4.23 2.44 24.12
C GLY A 72 3.02 3.19 24.67
N TYR A 73 1.84 2.59 24.59
CA TYR A 73 0.56 3.17 25.02
C TYR A 73 -0.12 2.41 26.17
N THR A 74 0.39 1.23 26.50
CA THR A 74 -0.02 0.45 27.69
C THR A 74 1.19 0.16 28.57
N ALA A 75 0.97 -0.29 29.82
CA ALA A 75 2.07 -0.61 30.73
C ALA A 75 3.06 -1.62 30.12
N TRP A 76 2.55 -2.68 29.47
CA TRP A 76 3.39 -3.62 28.74
C TRP A 76 3.98 -3.01 27.47
N GLY A 77 3.21 -2.21 26.74
CA GLY A 77 3.69 -1.52 25.53
C GLY A 77 4.85 -0.57 25.78
N VAL A 78 4.86 0.14 26.92
CA VAL A 78 5.96 1.04 27.31
C VAL A 78 7.24 0.24 27.57
N LEU A 79 7.14 -0.85 28.33
CA LEU A 79 8.29 -1.72 28.61
C LEU A 79 8.86 -2.35 27.33
N SER A 80 7.97 -2.77 26.42
CA SER A 80 8.38 -3.30 25.12
C SER A 80 9.04 -2.24 24.24
N ALA A 81 8.47 -1.03 24.18
CA ALA A 81 9.01 0.07 23.40
C ALA A 81 10.39 0.53 23.90
N GLU A 82 10.60 0.59 25.22
CA GLU A 82 11.92 0.88 25.81
C GLU A 82 12.95 -0.15 25.33
N LYS A 83 12.62 -1.44 25.44
CA LYS A 83 13.51 -2.52 25.02
C LYS A 83 13.82 -2.49 23.51
N TRP A 84 12.82 -2.26 22.67
CA TRP A 84 13.03 -2.20 21.22
C TRP A 84 13.85 -0.98 20.80
N ASN A 85 13.69 0.15 21.48
CA ASN A 85 14.49 1.36 21.21
C ASN A 85 15.96 1.21 21.60
N GLU A 86 16.30 0.27 22.49
CA GLU A 86 17.68 -0.04 22.89
C GLU A 86 18.34 -1.09 21.98
N ASP A 87 17.55 -1.83 21.19
CA ASP A 87 18.07 -2.88 20.30
C ASP A 87 18.68 -2.27 19.03
N PRO A 88 20.00 -2.44 18.78
CA PRO A 88 20.67 -1.85 17.61
C PRO A 88 20.20 -2.43 16.27
N ASP A 89 19.62 -3.63 16.27
CA ASP A 89 19.14 -4.28 15.05
C ASP A 89 17.71 -3.91 14.69
N GLU A 90 17.02 -3.18 15.57
CA GLU A 90 15.60 -2.87 15.42
C GLU A 90 15.36 -1.89 14.27
N ILE A 91 16.12 -0.79 14.19
CA ILE A 91 15.97 0.20 13.11
C ILE A 91 16.28 -0.40 11.73
N PRO A 92 17.40 -1.13 11.53
CA PRO A 92 17.63 -1.85 10.29
C PRO A 92 16.48 -2.80 9.91
N ARG A 93 15.91 -3.51 10.90
CA ARG A 93 14.78 -4.42 10.68
C ARG A 93 13.52 -3.66 10.26
N ARG A 94 13.19 -2.55 10.91
CA ARG A 94 12.03 -1.72 10.54
C ARG A 94 12.18 -1.06 9.17
N ARG A 95 13.39 -0.69 8.75
CA ARG A 95 13.65 -0.22 7.37
C ARG A 95 13.45 -1.34 6.36
N SER A 96 13.91 -2.55 6.65
CA SER A 96 13.67 -3.72 5.80
C SER A 96 12.18 -4.05 5.70
N ASP A 97 11.45 -3.98 6.81
CA ASP A 97 10.00 -4.17 6.82
C ASP A 97 9.31 -3.08 6.00
N MET A 98 9.69 -1.81 6.16
CA MET A 98 9.15 -0.72 5.34
C MET A 98 9.35 -0.98 3.84
N ASP A 99 10.53 -1.45 3.41
CA ASP A 99 10.76 -1.77 2.01
C ASP A 99 9.86 -2.91 1.52
N LEU A 100 9.81 -4.02 2.26
CA LEU A 100 8.98 -5.17 1.90
C LEU A 100 7.48 -4.81 1.88
N LEU A 101 7.01 -4.11 2.91
CA LEU A 101 5.60 -3.81 3.12
C LEU A 101 5.14 -2.68 2.21
N CYS A 102 5.86 -1.56 2.20
CA CYS A 102 5.42 -0.38 1.47
C CYS A 102 5.80 -0.39 -0.01
N LYS A 103 6.91 -1.03 -0.40
CA LYS A 103 7.38 -1.01 -1.79
C LYS A 103 7.04 -2.30 -2.54
N ASP A 104 7.26 -3.46 -1.93
CA ASP A 104 7.00 -4.73 -2.62
C ASP A 104 5.52 -5.11 -2.57
N VAL A 105 4.87 -5.03 -1.40
CA VAL A 105 3.43 -5.35 -1.28
C VAL A 105 2.56 -4.19 -1.78
N TYR A 106 2.83 -2.93 -1.41
CA TYR A 106 1.98 -1.79 -1.79
C TYR A 106 2.45 -0.97 -2.99
N GLY A 107 3.69 -1.15 -3.45
CA GLY A 107 4.30 -0.23 -4.41
C GLY A 107 4.25 -0.66 -5.88
N LEU A 108 4.04 -1.95 -6.21
CA LEU A 108 4.22 -2.41 -7.60
C LEU A 108 3.23 -3.44 -8.16
N GLU A 109 2.21 -3.90 -7.42
CA GLU A 109 1.11 -4.65 -8.06
C GLU A 109 0.09 -3.69 -8.68
N GLY A 110 0.50 -3.01 -9.75
CA GLY A 110 -0.45 -2.76 -10.84
C GLY A 110 -0.98 -4.10 -11.34
N PRO A 111 -2.18 -4.14 -11.96
CA PRO A 111 -2.78 -5.41 -12.37
C PRO A 111 -1.74 -6.23 -13.11
N SER A 112 -1.46 -7.43 -12.57
CA SER A 112 -0.67 -8.46 -13.23
C SER A 112 -1.19 -8.63 -14.65
N SER A 113 -0.38 -9.16 -15.56
CA SER A 113 -0.66 -9.33 -17.01
C SER A 113 -2.01 -9.95 -17.40
N ASP A 114 -2.79 -10.41 -16.42
CA ASP A 114 -4.19 -10.80 -16.51
C ASP A 114 -5.02 -9.76 -15.72
N SER A 115 -5.83 -8.94 -16.40
CA SER A 115 -6.52 -7.75 -15.89
C SER A 115 -7.34 -7.99 -14.61
N SER A 116 -6.69 -7.99 -13.45
CA SER A 116 -7.29 -8.34 -12.15
C SER A 116 -6.71 -7.46 -11.05
N LEU A 117 -7.57 -7.06 -10.11
CA LEU A 117 -7.18 -6.41 -8.87
C LEU A 117 -6.91 -7.47 -7.80
N VAL A 118 -5.97 -7.19 -6.91
CA VAL A 118 -5.59 -8.09 -5.82
C VAL A 118 -5.84 -7.39 -4.49
N CYS A 119 -6.47 -8.09 -3.55
CA CYS A 119 -6.60 -7.72 -2.15
C CYS A 119 -5.88 -8.76 -1.31
N SER A 120 -4.70 -8.39 -0.81
CA SER A 120 -3.79 -9.26 -0.07
C SER A 120 -3.91 -9.00 1.42
N VAL A 121 -4.40 -9.97 2.19
CA VAL A 121 -4.58 -9.85 3.65
C VAL A 121 -3.66 -10.85 4.35
N HIS A 122 -2.78 -10.38 5.23
CA HIS A 122 -1.86 -11.28 5.92
C HIS A 122 -1.80 -11.00 7.43
N PHE A 123 -1.07 -11.86 8.14
CA PHE A 123 -0.74 -11.77 9.58
C PHE A 123 -1.95 -11.56 10.49
N PHE A 124 -3.09 -12.13 10.13
CA PHE A 124 -4.30 -12.09 10.95
C PHE A 124 -4.44 -13.38 11.78
N TYR A 125 -5.09 -13.24 12.94
CA TYR A 125 -5.44 -14.33 13.83
C TYR A 125 -6.70 -13.96 14.62
N PRO A 126 -7.68 -14.88 14.79
CA PRO A 126 -7.70 -16.29 14.37
C PRO A 126 -7.97 -16.50 12.87
N LYS A 127 -8.04 -17.77 12.42
CA LYS A 127 -8.16 -18.13 10.99
C LYS A 127 -9.40 -17.55 10.28
N HIS A 128 -10.46 -17.29 11.03
CA HIS A 128 -11.76 -16.93 10.45
C HIS A 128 -11.76 -15.47 9.97
N ILE A 129 -11.90 -15.28 8.66
CA ILE A 129 -11.91 -13.97 7.99
C ILE A 129 -12.93 -13.97 6.84
N ARG A 130 -13.48 -12.80 6.51
CA ARG A 130 -14.28 -12.57 5.31
C ARG A 130 -13.69 -11.41 4.51
N VAL A 131 -13.43 -11.67 3.22
CA VAL A 131 -12.92 -10.68 2.26
C VAL A 131 -13.94 -10.56 1.14
N THR A 132 -14.45 -9.35 0.92
CA THR A 132 -15.54 -9.08 -0.02
C THR A 132 -15.15 -7.94 -0.95
N TRP A 133 -15.49 -8.06 -2.23
CA TRP A 133 -15.36 -6.96 -3.18
C TRP A 133 -16.67 -6.20 -3.31
N LEU A 134 -16.59 -4.87 -3.30
CA LEU A 134 -17.70 -3.97 -3.54
C LEU A 134 -17.45 -3.19 -4.82
N ARG A 135 -18.44 -3.16 -5.72
CA ARG A 135 -18.48 -2.25 -6.88
C ARG A 135 -19.58 -1.23 -6.62
N ASN A 136 -19.20 0.04 -6.52
CA ASN A 136 -20.10 1.16 -6.19
C ASN A 136 -20.84 1.00 -4.85
N GLY A 137 -20.31 0.18 -3.93
CA GLY A 137 -20.92 -0.11 -2.63
C GLY A 137 -21.79 -1.36 -2.61
N GLU A 138 -22.02 -2.00 -3.76
CA GLU A 138 -22.74 -3.28 -3.83
C GLU A 138 -21.75 -4.44 -3.91
N GLU A 139 -22.04 -5.52 -3.19
CA GLU A 139 -21.22 -6.73 -3.17
C GLU A 139 -21.21 -7.41 -4.53
N VAL A 140 -20.02 -7.79 -5.00
CA VAL A 140 -19.82 -8.54 -6.23
C VAL A 140 -19.15 -9.87 -5.94
N THR A 141 -19.74 -10.94 -6.49
CA THR A 141 -19.23 -12.31 -6.37
C THR A 141 -18.83 -12.90 -7.73
N SER A 142 -19.34 -12.34 -8.83
CA SER A 142 -18.91 -12.69 -10.18
C SER A 142 -17.46 -12.26 -10.41
N ASP A 143 -16.67 -13.13 -11.03
CA ASP A 143 -15.25 -12.89 -11.36
C ASP A 143 -14.35 -12.60 -10.15
N VAL A 144 -14.78 -13.04 -8.96
CA VAL A 144 -13.98 -13.05 -7.74
C VAL A 144 -13.42 -14.44 -7.51
N THR A 145 -12.12 -14.53 -7.25
CA THR A 145 -11.46 -15.75 -6.79
C THR A 145 -10.66 -15.46 -5.52
N SER A 146 -10.39 -16.47 -4.70
CA SER A 146 -9.58 -16.29 -3.50
C SER A 146 -8.75 -17.53 -3.22
N THR A 147 -7.57 -17.33 -2.65
CA THR A 147 -6.75 -18.44 -2.17
C THR A 147 -7.39 -19.07 -0.93
N ASP A 148 -6.96 -20.28 -0.59
CA ASP A 148 -7.18 -20.79 0.75
C ASP A 148 -6.52 -19.89 1.80
N VAL A 149 -7.04 -19.91 3.03
CA VAL A 149 -6.38 -19.27 4.17
C VAL A 149 -5.17 -20.12 4.58
N LEU A 150 -3.98 -19.62 4.29
CA LEU A 150 -2.71 -20.29 4.54
C LEU A 150 -2.13 -19.88 5.89
N ALA A 151 -1.54 -20.82 6.62
CA ALA A 151 -0.81 -20.52 7.85
C ALA A 151 0.62 -20.07 7.49
N ASN A 152 1.08 -18.97 8.09
CA ASN A 152 2.42 -18.43 7.84
C ASN A 152 3.52 -19.08 8.69
N GLY A 153 3.15 -20.01 9.58
CA GLY A 153 3.94 -20.37 10.76
C GLY A 153 3.91 -19.22 11.78
N LEU A 154 3.99 -19.52 13.07
CA LEU A 154 3.83 -18.52 14.17
C LEU A 154 2.38 -18.01 14.37
N TRP A 155 1.41 -18.92 14.42
CA TRP A 155 -0.01 -18.65 14.78
C TRP A 155 -0.68 -17.49 14.03
N SER A 156 -0.34 -17.27 12.76
CA SER A 156 -0.98 -16.26 11.92
C SER A 156 -1.30 -16.82 10.54
N TYR A 157 -2.22 -16.13 9.85
CA TYR A 157 -2.77 -16.58 8.58
C TYR A 157 -2.64 -15.50 7.48
N GLN A 158 -2.77 -15.93 6.23
CA GLN A 158 -2.83 -15.08 5.05
C GLN A 158 -3.88 -15.56 4.04
N ILE A 159 -4.41 -14.64 3.24
CA ILE A 159 -5.32 -14.89 2.13
C ILE A 159 -5.16 -13.80 1.06
N GLN A 160 -5.26 -14.17 -0.21
CA GLN A 160 -5.36 -13.22 -1.32
C GLN A 160 -6.71 -13.40 -2.01
N SER A 161 -7.38 -12.28 -2.31
CA SER A 161 -8.60 -12.24 -3.09
C SER A 161 -8.36 -11.47 -4.38
N TYR A 162 -8.89 -11.96 -5.49
CA TYR A 162 -8.71 -11.40 -6.81
C TYR A 162 -10.06 -11.02 -7.40
N LEU A 163 -10.13 -9.88 -8.08
CA LEU A 163 -11.28 -9.45 -8.84
C LEU A 163 -10.86 -9.18 -10.28
N LYS A 164 -11.42 -9.90 -11.25
CA LYS A 164 -11.19 -9.56 -12.66
C LYS A 164 -11.73 -8.16 -12.94
N TYR A 165 -10.87 -7.31 -13.45
CA TYR A 165 -11.09 -5.88 -13.54
C TYR A 165 -11.12 -5.43 -15.00
N THR A 166 -12.30 -4.95 -15.41
CA THR A 166 -12.51 -4.26 -16.68
C THR A 166 -12.82 -2.80 -16.35
N PRO A 167 -11.91 -1.86 -16.64
CA PRO A 167 -12.07 -0.47 -16.23
C PRO A 167 -13.35 0.16 -16.78
N THR A 168 -14.20 0.65 -15.88
CA THR A 168 -15.42 1.40 -16.20
C THR A 168 -15.28 2.83 -15.67
N THR A 169 -15.58 3.83 -16.50
CA THR A 169 -15.41 5.24 -16.12
C THR A 169 -16.28 5.58 -14.91
N GLY A 170 -15.64 6.08 -13.85
CA GLY A 170 -16.32 6.58 -12.64
C GLY A 170 -16.77 5.49 -11.66
N GLU A 171 -16.39 4.23 -11.87
CA GLU A 171 -16.69 3.18 -10.89
C GLU A 171 -15.79 3.29 -9.65
N ARG A 172 -16.33 2.90 -8.50
CA ARG A 172 -15.58 2.80 -7.24
C ARG A 172 -15.49 1.34 -6.84
N ILE A 173 -14.30 0.76 -6.95
CA ILE A 173 -14.01 -0.59 -6.46
C ILE A 173 -13.47 -0.50 -5.03
N THR A 174 -13.94 -1.39 -4.16
CA THR A 174 -13.51 -1.45 -2.76
C THR A 174 -13.28 -2.90 -2.35
N CYS A 175 -12.17 -3.20 -1.67
CA CYS A 175 -12.02 -4.44 -0.91
C CYS A 175 -12.49 -4.19 0.53
N MET A 176 -13.38 -5.03 1.04
CA MET A 176 -13.88 -4.99 2.41
C MET A 176 -13.37 -6.21 3.16
N VAL A 177 -12.72 -5.97 4.30
CA VAL A 177 -12.14 -7.03 5.14
C VAL A 177 -12.81 -7.01 6.51
N GLU A 178 -13.36 -8.16 6.87
CA GLU A 178 -14.03 -8.40 8.14
C GLU A 178 -13.33 -9.51 8.90
N HIS A 179 -12.83 -9.16 10.08
CA HIS A 179 -12.13 -10.06 10.96
C HIS A 179 -12.40 -9.66 12.41
N ILE A 180 -12.43 -10.63 13.33
CA ILE A 180 -12.88 -10.43 14.72
C ILE A 180 -12.00 -9.44 15.50
N SER A 181 -10.75 -9.26 15.03
CA SER A 181 -9.84 -8.30 15.63
C SER A 181 -10.24 -6.84 15.39
N GLN A 182 -11.18 -6.57 14.48
CA GLN A 182 -11.75 -5.25 14.24
C GLN A 182 -13.22 -5.18 14.70
N THR A 183 -13.65 -4.00 15.16
CA THR A 183 -15.04 -3.75 15.55
C THR A 183 -15.92 -3.42 14.34
N GLU A 184 -15.33 -2.79 13.33
CA GLU A 184 -15.98 -2.43 12.08
C GLU A 184 -15.19 -3.02 10.89
N PRO A 185 -15.87 -3.30 9.76
CA PRO A 185 -15.20 -3.72 8.53
C PRO A 185 -14.16 -2.70 8.08
N ARG A 186 -13.01 -3.16 7.61
CA ARG A 186 -12.01 -2.29 6.97
C ARG A 186 -12.30 -2.18 5.48
N LEU A 187 -12.37 -0.95 4.98
CA LEU A 187 -12.66 -0.63 3.57
C LEU A 187 -11.41 -0.07 2.87
N TYR A 188 -11.07 -0.65 1.73
CA TYR A 188 -9.91 -0.31 0.92
C TYR A 188 -10.34 0.10 -0.49
N TYR A 189 -10.16 1.37 -0.84
CA TYR A 189 -10.61 1.91 -2.12
C TYR A 189 -9.52 1.78 -3.19
N TRP A 190 -9.90 1.27 -4.35
CA TRP A 190 -9.04 1.30 -5.53
C TRP A 190 -9.04 2.69 -6.16
N ASP A 191 -7.86 3.26 -6.39
CA ASP A 191 -7.69 4.48 -7.17
C ASP A 191 -7.05 4.15 -8.53
N PRO A 192 -7.80 4.18 -9.65
CA PRO A 192 -7.25 3.93 -10.98
C PRO A 192 -6.35 5.07 -11.47
N SER A 193 -6.24 6.16 -10.70
CA SER A 193 -5.52 7.34 -11.13
C SER A 193 -4.00 7.09 -11.15
N LEU A 194 -3.40 7.32 -12.32
CA LEU A 194 -1.95 7.24 -12.47
C LEU A 194 -1.25 8.13 -11.42
N PRO A 195 -0.11 7.68 -10.84
CA PRO A 195 0.70 8.52 -9.98
C PRO A 195 0.97 9.88 -10.64
N LYS A 196 0.95 10.96 -9.86
CA LYS A 196 1.09 12.33 -10.38
C LYS A 196 2.30 12.51 -11.32
N SER A 197 3.37 11.74 -11.11
CA SER A 197 4.57 11.72 -11.96
C SER A 197 4.31 11.20 -13.39
N GLU A 198 3.51 10.15 -13.58
CA GLU A 198 3.09 9.67 -14.91
C GLU A 198 2.25 10.71 -15.63
N LYS A 199 1.28 11.31 -14.92
CA LYS A 199 0.43 12.38 -15.48
C LYS A 199 1.29 13.55 -15.95
N ASN A 200 2.27 13.96 -15.16
CA ASN A 200 3.19 15.05 -15.53
C ASN A 200 4.08 14.67 -16.72
N LYS A 201 4.57 13.43 -16.81
CA LYS A 201 5.35 12.95 -17.97
C LYS A 201 4.53 12.97 -19.25
N ILE A 202 3.27 12.56 -19.18
CA ILE A 202 2.33 12.61 -20.31
C ILE A 202 2.10 14.07 -20.75
N VAL A 203 1.86 14.97 -19.79
CA VAL A 203 1.65 16.40 -20.08
C VAL A 203 2.90 17.04 -20.71
N ILE A 204 4.08 16.80 -20.14
CA ILE A 204 5.35 17.33 -20.66
C ILE A 204 5.61 16.77 -22.06
N GLY A 205 5.38 15.46 -22.27
CA GLY A 205 5.51 14.82 -23.58
C GLY A 205 4.56 15.42 -24.62
N ALA A 206 3.30 15.64 -24.26
CA ALA A 206 2.30 16.25 -25.14
C ALA A 206 2.67 17.71 -25.50
N CYS A 207 3.11 18.51 -24.53
CA CYS A 207 3.58 19.87 -24.76
C CYS A 207 4.82 19.89 -25.67
N GLY A 208 5.78 19.00 -25.44
CA GLY A 208 7.00 18.89 -26.25
C GLY A 208 6.69 18.49 -27.70
N LEU A 209 5.77 17.54 -27.91
CA LEU A 209 5.33 17.14 -29.24
C LEU A 209 4.69 18.31 -30.00
N LEU A 210 3.80 19.05 -29.35
CA LEU A 210 3.13 20.22 -29.94
C LEU A 210 4.14 21.30 -30.34
N LEU A 211 5.12 21.61 -29.47
CA LEU A 211 6.18 22.56 -29.77
C LEU A 211 7.04 22.08 -30.96
N GLY A 212 7.37 20.79 -31.01
CA GLY A 212 8.10 20.21 -32.14
C GLY A 212 7.38 20.36 -33.47
N VAL A 213 6.07 20.09 -33.50
CA VAL A 213 5.24 20.25 -34.71
C VAL A 213 5.20 21.71 -35.18
N VAL A 214 5.06 22.66 -34.25
CA VAL A 214 5.08 24.10 -34.56
C VAL A 214 6.43 24.54 -35.14
N CYS A 215 7.54 24.09 -34.54
CA CYS A 215 8.89 24.40 -35.03
C CYS A 215 9.14 23.82 -36.44
N VAL A 216 8.70 22.59 -36.71
CA VAL A 216 8.82 21.97 -38.03
C VAL A 216 7.99 22.73 -39.05
N ALA A 217 6.73 23.06 -38.73
CA ALA A 217 5.88 23.84 -39.62
C ALA A 217 6.47 25.22 -39.94
N ALA A 218 6.95 25.94 -38.92
CA ALA A 218 7.63 27.22 -39.10
C ALA A 218 8.89 27.08 -39.96
N GLY A 219 9.70 26.05 -39.75
CA GLY A 219 10.89 25.75 -40.55
C GLY A 219 10.57 25.45 -42.01
N LEU A 220 9.49 24.71 -42.29
CA LEU A 220 9.02 24.44 -43.65
C LEU A 220 8.52 25.71 -44.35
N ILE A 221 7.79 26.58 -43.65
CA ILE A 221 7.33 27.87 -44.17
C ILE A 221 8.54 28.77 -44.49
N TYR A 222 9.52 28.84 -43.60
CA TYR A 222 10.74 29.62 -43.79
C TYR A 222 11.54 29.13 -45.01
N ARG A 223 11.74 27.81 -45.14
CA ARG A 223 12.39 27.21 -46.31
C ARG A 223 11.68 27.56 -47.61
N LYS A 224 10.35 27.45 -47.65
CA LYS A 224 9.55 27.76 -48.84
C LYS A 224 9.66 29.24 -49.24
N LYS A 225 9.75 30.14 -48.25
CA LYS A 225 9.98 31.58 -48.49
C LYS A 225 11.40 31.85 -49.01
N SER A 226 12.42 31.20 -48.44
CA SER A 226 13.83 31.37 -48.85
C SER A 226 14.14 30.81 -50.24
N THR A 227 13.42 29.79 -50.72
CA THR A 227 13.55 29.29 -52.10
C THR A 227 12.77 30.11 -53.13
N GLY A 228 12.02 31.14 -52.71
CA GLY A 228 11.20 32.00 -53.57
C GLY A 228 11.81 33.39 -53.87
N GLU A 229 12.98 33.71 -53.33
CA GLU A 229 13.72 34.95 -53.63
C GLU A 229 14.98 34.60 -54.44
N GLU A 230 14.84 34.61 -55.77
CA GLU A 230 15.97 34.77 -56.69
C GLU A 230 16.23 36.29 -56.84
N PRO A 231 17.47 36.79 -56.65
CA PRO A 231 17.76 38.21 -56.81
C PRO A 231 17.73 38.58 -58.30
N GLN A 232 16.71 39.31 -58.74
CA GLN A 232 16.86 40.20 -59.89
C GLN A 232 17.58 41.45 -59.41
N ASP A 233 18.87 41.56 -59.73
CA ASP A 233 19.57 42.84 -59.70
C ASP A 233 20.21 43.11 -61.06
N SER A 234 20.21 44.40 -61.40
CA SER A 234 20.32 44.99 -62.73
C SER A 234 21.76 45.21 -63.19
#